data_AF-B4V9T6-F1
#
_entry.id   AF-B4V9T6-F1
#
_cell.length_a   1.000
_cell.length_b   1.000
_cell.length_c   1.000
_cell.angle_alpha   90.00
_cell.angle_beta   90.00
_cell.angle_gamma   90.00
#
_symmetry.space_group_name_H-M   'P 1'
#
loop_
_entity.id
_entity.type
_entity.pdbx_description
1 polymer ?
#
loop_
_entity_poly.entity_id
_entity_poly.type
_entity_poly.pdbx_seq_one_letter_code
_entity_poly.pdbx_strand_id
1 'polypeptide(L)'
;MQTPPPQTDRTEPTDADIEAFEQQLGRPPRGLRAIAHRCPCGQPDVVETAPRLPDGTPFPTTYYLTCPRAASAIGTLEANGVMKEMQARLAEDPELAAAYQAAHEDYIRRRDAIEVLQGFPSAGGMPDRVKCLHVLVGHSLAAGPGVNPFGDEALAMLPQWWAKGPCVTPCGQKEETE
;
A
#
# COMPACT_ATOMS: atom_id res chain seq x y z
N MET A 1 15.59 16.41 -0.64
CA MET A 1 15.12 15.10 -1.12
C MET A 1 14.44 14.43 0.06
N GLN A 2 13.12 14.26 0.02
CA GLN A 2 12.41 13.57 1.09
C GLN A 2 12.74 12.07 0.93
N THR A 3 13.44 11.47 1.89
CA THR A 3 13.74 10.04 1.85
C THR A 3 12.42 9.27 2.05
N PRO A 4 12.10 8.25 1.21
CA PRO A 4 10.98 7.35 1.47
C PRO A 4 11.15 6.70 2.86
N PRO A 5 10.06 6.20 3.48
CA PRO A 5 10.19 5.49 4.75
C PRO A 5 11.13 4.28 4.59
N PRO A 6 11.87 3.90 5.65
CA PRO A 6 12.69 2.70 5.62
C PRO A 6 11.84 1.47 5.37
N GLN A 7 12.37 0.53 4.58
CA GLN A 7 11.75 -0.78 4.38
C GLN A 7 11.61 -1.50 5.73
N THR A 8 10.52 -2.24 5.91
CA THR A 8 10.28 -3.06 7.10
C THR A 8 9.95 -4.49 6.72
N ASP A 9 10.30 -5.44 7.59
CA ASP A 9 9.98 -6.84 7.37
C ASP A 9 8.46 -7.11 7.46
N ARG A 10 8.00 -8.08 6.66
CA ARG A 10 6.65 -8.63 6.77
C ARG A 10 6.51 -9.38 8.10
N THR A 11 5.50 -9.05 8.89
CA THR A 11 5.26 -9.65 10.22
C THR A 11 3.84 -10.19 10.36
N GLU A 12 3.64 -11.19 11.24
CA GLU A 12 2.29 -11.60 11.64
C GLU A 12 1.61 -10.45 12.40
N PRO A 13 0.28 -10.26 12.24
CA PRO A 13 -0.42 -9.20 12.95
C PRO A 13 -0.48 -9.50 14.45
N THR A 14 -0.14 -8.50 15.26
CA THR A 14 -0.38 -8.51 16.71
C THR A 14 -1.76 -7.95 17.04
N ASP A 15 -2.24 -8.14 18.27
CA ASP A 15 -3.49 -7.53 18.75
C ASP A 15 -3.46 -5.99 18.64
N ALA A 16 -2.30 -5.38 18.92
CA ALA A 16 -2.09 -3.94 18.77
C ALA A 16 -2.20 -3.48 17.31
N ASP A 17 -1.76 -4.30 16.35
CA ASP A 17 -1.89 -4.00 14.92
C ASP A 17 -3.34 -4.08 14.45
N ILE A 18 -4.11 -5.05 14.97
CA ILE A 18 -5.54 -5.20 14.69
C ILE A 18 -6.31 -4.00 15.24
N GLU A 19 -6.01 -3.58 16.47
CA GLU A 19 -6.61 -2.38 17.04
C GLU A 19 -6.25 -1.11 16.25
N ALA A 20 -4.97 -0.96 15.86
CA ALA A 20 -4.55 0.16 15.03
C ALA A 20 -5.29 0.18 13.69
N PHE A 21 -5.42 -0.98 13.03
CA PHE A 21 -6.19 -1.12 11.79
C PHE A 21 -7.65 -0.67 11.97
N GLU A 22 -8.29 -1.10 13.07
CA GLU A 22 -9.68 -0.76 13.38
C GLU A 22 -9.88 0.75 13.54
N GLN A 23 -8.97 1.41 14.25
CA GLN A 23 -8.99 2.86 14.41
C GLN A 23 -8.70 3.59 13.09
N GLN A 24 -7.78 3.06 12.28
CA GLN A 24 -7.39 3.66 11.01
C GLN A 24 -8.52 3.68 9.98
N LEU A 25 -9.30 2.58 9.90
CA LEU A 25 -10.35 2.41 8.89
C LEU A 25 -11.78 2.52 9.42
N GLY A 26 -11.95 2.62 10.74
CA GLY A 26 -13.24 2.66 11.42
C GLY A 26 -14.04 1.36 11.34
N ARG A 27 -13.36 0.22 11.09
CA ARG A 27 -13.98 -1.11 10.94
C ARG A 27 -12.97 -2.24 11.18
N PRO A 28 -13.42 -3.44 11.60
CA PRO A 28 -12.55 -4.60 11.77
C PRO A 28 -11.87 -5.03 10.46
N PRO A 29 -10.66 -5.63 10.54
CA PRO A 29 -9.98 -6.17 9.38
C PRO A 29 -10.77 -7.27 8.70
N ARG A 30 -10.74 -7.26 7.37
CA ARG A 30 -11.33 -8.29 6.53
C ARG A 30 -10.23 -8.96 5.72
N GLY A 31 -9.96 -10.23 6.02
CA GLY A 31 -8.93 -11.00 5.32
C GLY A 31 -7.50 -10.55 5.64
N LEU A 32 -7.23 -9.92 6.78
CA LEU A 32 -5.88 -9.56 7.20
C LEU A 32 -5.01 -10.83 7.36
N ARG A 33 -3.84 -10.83 6.73
CA ARG A 33 -2.87 -11.94 6.79
C ARG A 33 -1.57 -11.55 7.47
N ALA A 34 -1.08 -10.35 7.20
CA ALA A 34 0.19 -9.87 7.73
C ALA A 34 0.25 -8.34 7.69
N ILE A 35 1.19 -7.79 8.45
CA ILE A 35 1.64 -6.41 8.28
C ILE A 35 2.72 -6.43 7.22
N ALA A 36 2.44 -5.79 6.07
CA ALA A 36 3.34 -5.78 4.93
C ALA A 36 4.37 -4.65 5.03
N HIS A 37 3.97 -3.52 5.65
CA HIS A 37 4.87 -2.42 5.94
C HIS A 37 4.44 -1.69 7.23
N ARG A 38 5.43 -1.20 7.99
CA ARG A 38 5.22 -0.39 9.19
C ARG A 38 5.70 1.03 8.96
N CYS A 39 4.81 1.97 9.27
CA CYS A 39 5.13 3.39 9.24
C CYS A 39 6.14 3.73 10.35
N PRO A 40 7.08 4.67 10.14
CA PRO A 40 7.97 5.16 11.20
C PRO A 40 7.25 5.75 12.42
N CYS A 41 5.95 6.04 12.31
CA CYS A 41 5.13 6.41 13.46
C CYS A 41 4.79 5.26 14.42
N GLY A 42 5.23 4.03 14.11
CA GLY A 42 5.03 2.81 14.91
C GLY A 42 3.81 1.97 14.53
N GLN A 43 2.90 2.51 13.71
CA GLN A 43 1.65 1.84 13.31
C GLN A 43 1.77 1.17 11.92
N PRO A 44 1.00 0.12 11.63
CA PRO A 44 0.91 -0.42 10.27
C PRO A 44 0.38 0.65 9.30
N ASP A 45 0.98 0.77 8.13
CA ASP A 45 0.44 1.62 7.04
C ASP A 45 0.09 0.81 5.79
N VAL A 46 0.63 -0.39 5.63
CA VAL A 46 0.22 -1.34 4.61
C VAL A 46 0.06 -2.73 5.22
N VAL A 47 -1.07 -3.35 4.94
CA VAL A 47 -1.34 -4.74 5.30
C VAL A 47 -1.37 -5.65 4.08
N GLU A 48 -1.00 -6.91 4.27
CA GLU A 48 -1.23 -7.98 3.31
C GLU A 48 -2.59 -8.62 3.60
N THR A 49 -3.44 -8.69 2.58
CA THR A 49 -4.78 -9.28 2.67
C THR A 49 -4.89 -10.57 1.86
N ALA A 50 -5.84 -11.42 2.26
CA ALA A 50 -6.22 -12.60 1.51
C ALA A 50 -6.82 -12.21 0.15
N PRO A 51 -6.49 -12.93 -0.94
CA PRO A 51 -7.08 -12.66 -2.25
C PRO A 51 -8.61 -12.82 -2.27
N ARG A 52 -9.18 -13.62 -1.37
CA ARG A 52 -10.62 -13.69 -1.13
C ARG A 52 -11.01 -13.36 0.29
N LEU A 53 -12.19 -12.78 0.41
CA LEU A 53 -12.93 -12.65 1.66
C LEU A 53 -13.49 -14.02 2.11
N PRO A 54 -13.93 -14.16 3.38
CA PRO A 54 -14.54 -15.40 3.87
C PRO A 54 -15.78 -15.86 3.08
N ASP A 55 -16.48 -14.93 2.42
CA ASP A 55 -17.61 -15.20 1.55
C ASP A 55 -17.21 -15.61 0.11
N GLY A 56 -15.91 -15.73 -0.17
CA GLY A 56 -15.34 -16.08 -1.47
C GLY A 56 -15.18 -14.90 -2.43
N THR A 57 -15.65 -13.71 -2.09
CA THR A 57 -15.54 -12.51 -2.92
C THR A 57 -14.08 -12.11 -3.08
N PRO A 58 -13.57 -11.87 -4.31
CA PRO A 58 -12.23 -11.34 -4.52
C PRO A 58 -12.04 -10.00 -3.80
N PHE A 59 -10.97 -9.89 -3.02
CA PHE A 59 -10.59 -8.63 -2.40
C PHE A 59 -9.85 -7.75 -3.42
N PRO A 60 -10.08 -6.42 -3.46
CA PRO A 60 -9.62 -5.58 -4.58
C PRO A 60 -8.10 -5.38 -4.64
N THR A 61 -7.36 -5.67 -3.56
CA THR A 61 -5.90 -5.54 -3.50
C THR A 61 -5.31 -6.49 -2.47
N THR A 62 -4.11 -7.02 -2.69
CA THR A 62 -3.31 -7.80 -1.74
C THR A 62 -2.55 -6.88 -0.79
N TYR A 63 -2.19 -5.67 -1.24
CA TYR A 63 -1.50 -4.67 -0.43
C TYR A 63 -2.44 -3.50 -0.19
N TYR A 64 -3.01 -3.45 1.02
CA TYR A 64 -4.00 -2.46 1.38
C TYR A 64 -3.38 -1.39 2.29
N LEU A 65 -3.40 -0.14 1.83
CA LEU A 65 -2.90 0.99 2.58
C LEU A 65 -3.93 1.45 3.61
N THR A 66 -3.57 1.40 4.88
CA THR A 66 -4.49 1.63 6.02
C THR A 66 -4.26 2.97 6.69
N CYS A 67 -3.03 3.50 6.67
CA CYS A 67 -2.71 4.75 7.37
C CYS A 67 -3.52 5.93 6.79
N PRO A 68 -4.37 6.61 7.59
CA PRO A 68 -5.24 7.69 7.10
C PRO A 68 -4.44 8.91 6.63
N ARG A 69 -3.26 9.15 7.21
CA ARG A 69 -2.38 10.25 6.81
C ARG A 69 -1.73 10.00 5.45
N ALA A 70 -1.23 8.78 5.22
CA ALA A 70 -0.70 8.38 3.92
C ALA A 70 -1.79 8.39 2.85
N ALA A 71 -2.98 7.83 3.16
CA ALA A 71 -4.13 7.84 2.26
C ALA A 71 -4.54 9.26 1.85
N SER A 72 -4.63 10.19 2.80
CA SER A 72 -4.94 11.60 2.52
C SER A 72 -3.88 12.28 1.64
N ALA A 73 -2.60 12.01 1.89
CA ALA A 73 -1.51 12.57 1.10
C ALA A 73 -1.52 12.01 -0.34
N ILE A 74 -1.75 10.71 -0.50
CA ILE A 74 -1.90 10.06 -1.80
C ILE A 74 -3.13 10.62 -2.54
N GLY A 75 -4.26 10.77 -1.86
CA GLY A 75 -5.46 11.39 -2.45
C GLY A 75 -5.23 12.82 -2.94
N THR A 76 -4.32 13.57 -2.32
CA THR A 76 -3.91 14.90 -2.79
C THR A 76 -3.13 14.81 -4.11
N LEU A 77 -2.21 13.84 -4.26
CA LEU A 77 -1.52 13.58 -5.53
C LEU A 77 -2.50 13.15 -6.63
N GLU A 78 -3.44 12.26 -6.30
CA GLU A 78 -4.48 11.81 -7.23
C GLU A 78 -5.34 12.99 -7.71
N ALA A 79 -5.77 13.88 -6.79
CA ALA A 79 -6.54 15.07 -7.11
C ALA A 79 -5.75 16.10 -7.94
N ASN A 80 -4.44 16.16 -7.77
CA ASN A 80 -3.55 17.04 -8.54
C ASN A 80 -3.23 16.52 -9.94
N GLY A 81 -3.77 15.36 -10.34
CA GLY A 81 -3.64 14.84 -11.70
C GLY A 81 -2.40 13.98 -11.96
N VAL A 82 -1.63 13.62 -10.92
CA VAL A 82 -0.40 12.81 -11.06
C VAL A 82 -0.65 11.50 -11.82
N MET A 83 -1.77 10.82 -11.56
CA MET A 83 -2.12 9.58 -12.29
C MET A 83 -2.28 9.80 -13.80
N LYS A 84 -2.81 10.96 -14.22
CA LYS A 84 -3.01 11.27 -15.63
C LYS A 84 -1.65 11.47 -16.32
N GLU A 85 -0.71 12.12 -15.66
CA GLU A 85 0.65 12.33 -16.16
C GLU A 85 1.41 11.00 -16.28
N MET A 86 1.34 10.16 -15.23
CA MET A 86 1.90 8.81 -15.25
C MET A 86 1.30 7.95 -16.36
N GLN A 87 -0.02 7.99 -16.54
CA GLN A 87 -0.72 7.27 -17.61
C GLN A 87 -0.28 7.72 -19.02
N ALA A 88 -0.06 9.02 -19.23
CA ALA A 88 0.41 9.54 -20.51
C ALA A 88 1.81 9.04 -20.84
N ARG A 89 2.74 9.09 -19.88
CA ARG A 89 4.10 8.57 -20.03
C ARG A 89 4.14 7.09 -20.36
N LEU A 90 3.23 6.29 -19.80
CA LEU A 90 3.15 4.86 -20.07
C LEU A 90 2.95 4.53 -21.56
N ALA A 91 2.29 5.41 -22.32
CA ALA A 91 2.09 5.24 -23.76
C ALA A 91 3.31 5.65 -24.60
N GLU A 92 4.20 6.47 -24.05
CA GLU A 92 5.30 7.13 -24.77
C GLU A 92 6.67 6.53 -24.44
N ASP A 93 6.81 5.88 -23.29
CA ASP A 93 8.06 5.34 -22.76
C ASP A 93 8.00 3.79 -22.67
N PRO A 94 8.60 3.07 -23.65
CA PRO A 94 8.62 1.62 -23.64
C PRO A 94 9.40 1.00 -22.48
N GLU A 95 10.43 1.68 -21.96
CA GLU A 95 11.21 1.18 -20.83
C GLU A 95 10.40 1.27 -19.54
N LEU A 96 9.70 2.39 -19.32
CA LEU A 96 8.75 2.53 -18.22
C LEU A 96 7.61 1.51 -18.31
N ALA A 97 7.07 1.27 -19.50
CA ALA A 97 6.04 0.26 -19.72
C ALA A 97 6.55 -1.15 -19.38
N ALA A 98 7.77 -1.49 -19.78
CA ALA A 98 8.39 -2.77 -19.42
C ALA A 98 8.63 -2.90 -17.90
N ALA A 99 9.08 -1.82 -17.23
CA ALA A 99 9.25 -1.82 -15.78
C ALA A 99 7.91 -1.97 -15.04
N TYR A 100 6.85 -1.32 -15.52
CA TYR A 100 5.51 -1.43 -14.93
C TYR A 100 4.85 -2.79 -15.22
N GLN A 101 5.16 -3.42 -16.36
CA GLN A 101 4.83 -4.81 -16.64
C GLN A 101 5.54 -5.77 -15.67
N ALA A 102 6.83 -5.55 -15.37
CA ALA A 102 7.52 -6.35 -14.37
C ALA A 102 6.91 -6.17 -12.96
N ALA A 103 6.50 -4.95 -12.60
CA ALA A 103 5.78 -4.68 -11.37
C ALA A 103 4.44 -5.43 -11.29
N HIS A 104 3.72 -5.50 -12.40
CA HIS A 104 2.48 -6.28 -12.54
C HIS A 104 2.71 -7.77 -12.28
N GLU A 105 3.73 -8.34 -12.89
CA GLU A 105 4.09 -9.76 -12.74
C GLU A 105 4.54 -10.08 -11.32
N ASP A 106 5.32 -9.20 -10.68
CA ASP A 106 5.72 -9.33 -9.29
C ASP A 106 4.50 -9.32 -8.35
N TYR A 107 3.56 -8.41 -8.58
CA TYR A 107 2.33 -8.32 -7.82
C TYR A 107 1.50 -9.62 -7.94
N ILE A 108 1.31 -10.13 -9.16
CA ILE A 108 0.59 -11.39 -9.40
C ILE A 108 1.29 -12.54 -8.70
N ARG A 109 2.61 -12.68 -8.86
CA ARG A 109 3.40 -13.75 -8.23
C ARG A 109 3.23 -13.76 -6.71
N ARG A 110 3.23 -12.59 -6.07
CA ARG A 110 3.04 -12.46 -4.62
C ARG A 110 1.61 -12.80 -4.18
N ARG A 111 0.60 -12.31 -4.90
CA ARG A 111 -0.81 -12.66 -4.66
C ARG A 111 -1.04 -14.17 -4.81
N ASP A 112 -0.56 -14.75 -5.90
CA ASP A 112 -0.81 -16.14 -6.28
C ASP A 112 -0.03 -17.13 -5.39
N ALA A 113 1.04 -16.68 -4.73
CA ALA A 113 1.69 -17.43 -3.64
C ALA A 113 0.79 -17.59 -2.40
N ILE A 114 -0.24 -16.74 -2.24
CA ILE A 114 -1.28 -16.88 -1.22
C ILE A 114 -2.43 -17.72 -1.76
N GLU A 115 -3.03 -17.27 -2.87
CA GLU A 115 -4.14 -17.93 -3.55
C GLU A 115 -4.24 -17.40 -4.99
N VAL A 116 -4.36 -18.32 -5.95
CA VAL A 116 -4.50 -17.97 -7.37
C VAL A 116 -5.93 -17.48 -7.67
N LEU A 117 -6.06 -16.23 -8.14
CA LEU A 117 -7.32 -15.69 -8.65
C LEU A 117 -7.38 -15.75 -10.18
N GLN A 118 -7.87 -16.87 -10.71
CA GLN A 118 -8.03 -17.09 -12.16
C GLN A 118 -8.89 -15.98 -12.81
N GLY A 119 -8.36 -15.34 -13.85
CA GLY A 119 -9.05 -14.29 -14.61
C GLY A 119 -9.26 -12.96 -13.86
N PHE A 120 -8.70 -12.80 -12.66
CA PHE A 120 -8.84 -11.56 -11.90
C PHE A 120 -7.64 -10.64 -12.18
N PRO A 121 -7.88 -9.36 -12.55
CA PRO A 121 -6.80 -8.43 -12.86
C PRO A 121 -5.91 -8.20 -11.64
N SER A 122 -4.69 -7.73 -11.90
CA SER A 122 -3.88 -7.13 -10.84
C SER A 122 -4.52 -5.82 -10.34
N ALA A 123 -3.96 -5.23 -9.30
CA ALA A 123 -4.50 -4.01 -8.71
C ALA A 123 -3.90 -2.72 -9.31
N GLY A 124 -4.53 -1.59 -9.05
CA GLY A 124 -4.01 -0.26 -9.44
C GLY A 124 -4.12 0.06 -10.93
N GLY A 125 -4.68 -0.84 -11.73
CA GLY A 125 -4.76 -0.68 -13.19
C GLY A 125 -3.58 -1.29 -13.95
N MET A 126 -2.60 -1.84 -13.25
CA MET A 126 -1.45 -2.54 -13.83
C MET A 126 -1.88 -3.64 -14.83
N PRO A 127 -1.12 -3.85 -15.92
CA PRO A 127 0.06 -3.08 -16.34
C PRO A 127 -0.28 -1.90 -17.26
N ASP A 128 -1.51 -1.82 -17.80
CA ASP A 128 -1.81 -0.87 -18.89
C ASP A 128 -2.30 0.50 -18.40
N ARG A 129 -2.67 0.60 -17.11
CA ARG A 129 -3.27 1.80 -16.55
C ARG A 129 -2.76 2.17 -15.17
N VAL A 130 -2.95 3.45 -14.84
CA VAL A 130 -2.75 4.00 -13.50
C VAL A 130 -4.10 4.48 -12.97
N LYS A 131 -4.80 3.60 -12.22
CA LYS A 131 -6.16 3.86 -11.71
C LYS A 131 -6.18 4.40 -10.28
N CYS A 132 -5.23 3.99 -9.44
CA CYS A 132 -5.18 4.37 -8.04
C CYS A 132 -3.75 4.22 -7.51
N LEU A 133 -3.20 5.29 -6.91
CA LEU A 133 -1.86 5.31 -6.35
C LEU A 133 -1.77 4.56 -5.02
N HIS A 134 -2.85 4.44 -4.27
CA HIS A 134 -2.86 3.80 -2.94
C HIS A 134 -2.27 2.38 -2.98
N VAL A 135 -2.65 1.60 -3.99
CA VAL A 135 -2.16 0.24 -4.15
C VAL A 135 -0.78 0.18 -4.82
N LEU A 136 -0.42 1.14 -5.66
CA LEU A 136 0.93 1.18 -6.25
C LEU A 136 1.95 1.52 -5.15
N VAL A 137 1.65 2.52 -4.32
CA VAL A 137 2.42 2.85 -3.11
C VAL A 137 2.43 1.68 -2.13
N GLY A 138 1.28 1.05 -1.87
CA GLY A 138 1.20 -0.14 -1.02
C GLY A 138 2.08 -1.28 -1.52
N HIS A 139 2.11 -1.51 -2.84
CA HIS A 139 2.98 -2.50 -3.46
C HIS A 139 4.46 -2.14 -3.31
N SER A 140 4.86 -0.89 -3.59
CA SER A 140 6.25 -0.43 -3.39
C SER A 140 6.72 -0.60 -1.95
N LEU A 141 5.91 -0.19 -0.97
CA LEU A 141 6.25 -0.33 0.45
C LEU A 141 6.43 -1.79 0.87
N ALA A 142 5.62 -2.71 0.33
CA ALA A 142 5.71 -4.13 0.65
C ALA A 142 6.84 -4.85 -0.10
N ALA A 143 7.06 -4.52 -1.38
CA ALA A 143 7.97 -5.22 -2.26
C ALA A 143 9.40 -4.68 -2.21
N GLY A 144 9.54 -3.38 -1.96
CA GLY A 144 10.79 -2.64 -1.85
C GLY A 144 11.05 -1.69 -3.02
N PRO A 145 12.01 -0.77 -2.85
CA PRO A 145 12.38 0.19 -3.88
C PRO A 145 12.81 -0.48 -5.19
N GLY A 146 12.40 0.10 -6.31
CA GLY A 146 12.71 -0.36 -7.66
C GLY A 146 11.75 -1.42 -8.20
N VAL A 147 10.79 -1.90 -7.41
CA VAL A 147 9.84 -2.92 -7.86
C VAL A 147 8.67 -2.31 -8.63
N ASN A 148 8.12 -1.18 -8.18
CA ASN A 148 6.99 -0.53 -8.82
C ASN A 148 7.32 0.94 -9.13
N PRO A 149 7.62 1.28 -10.40
CA PRO A 149 8.16 2.59 -10.74
C PRO A 149 7.22 3.74 -10.38
N PHE A 150 5.90 3.57 -10.58
CA PHE A 150 4.92 4.61 -10.21
C PHE A 150 4.63 4.65 -8.71
N GLY A 151 4.70 3.51 -8.02
CA GLY A 151 4.61 3.50 -6.56
C GLY A 151 5.79 4.24 -5.93
N ASP A 152 6.99 4.05 -6.45
CA ASP A 152 8.23 4.68 -5.98
C ASP A 152 8.24 6.18 -6.30
N GLU A 153 7.83 6.56 -7.50
CA GLU A 153 7.68 7.95 -7.90
C GLU A 153 6.66 8.67 -7.01
N ALA A 154 5.51 8.06 -6.74
CA ALA A 154 4.52 8.61 -5.82
C ALA A 154 5.09 8.74 -4.40
N LEU A 155 5.79 7.73 -3.88
CA LEU A 155 6.46 7.78 -2.57
C LEU A 155 7.43 8.96 -2.46
N ALA A 156 8.19 9.25 -3.50
CA ALA A 156 9.14 10.37 -3.54
C ALA A 156 8.45 11.75 -3.52
N MET A 157 7.18 11.83 -3.96
CA MET A 157 6.37 13.05 -3.94
C MET A 157 5.65 13.26 -2.59
N LEU A 158 5.45 12.19 -1.81
CA LEU A 158 4.70 12.27 -0.57
C LEU A 158 5.49 13.01 0.53
N PRO A 159 4.80 13.78 1.39
CA PRO A 159 5.42 14.32 2.60
C PRO A 159 5.76 13.18 3.57
N GLN A 160 6.59 13.47 4.58
CA GLN A 160 6.77 12.55 5.70
C GLN A 160 5.49 12.50 6.55
N TRP A 161 4.50 11.69 6.14
CA TRP A 161 3.18 11.61 6.78
C TRP A 161 3.25 11.17 8.26
N TRP A 162 4.36 10.55 8.66
CA TRP A 162 4.68 10.15 10.02
C TRP A 162 5.26 11.26 10.90
N ALA A 163 5.70 12.39 10.35
CA ALA A 163 6.46 13.40 11.08
C ALA A 163 5.71 14.03 12.27
N LYS A 164 4.37 13.98 12.26
CA LYS A 164 3.51 14.48 13.35
C LYS A 164 3.11 13.39 14.36
N GLY A 165 3.93 12.36 14.52
CA GLY A 165 3.68 11.25 15.45
C GLY A 165 2.69 10.20 14.94
N PRO A 166 2.18 9.32 15.83
CA PRO A 166 1.27 8.22 15.49
C PRO A 166 0.03 8.68 14.71
N CYS A 167 -0.37 7.89 13.71
CA CYS A 167 -1.59 8.17 12.95
C CYS A 167 -2.87 7.79 13.70
N VAL A 168 -2.76 6.89 14.67
CA VAL A 168 -3.78 6.43 15.61
C VAL A 168 -3.10 6.07 16.94
N THR A 169 -3.87 5.95 18.02
CA THR A 169 -3.38 5.56 19.35
C THR A 169 -4.22 4.38 19.86
N PRO A 170 -3.73 3.13 19.71
CA PRO A 170 -4.35 1.95 20.31
C PRO A 170 -4.59 2.17 21.82
N CYS A 171 -5.76 1.79 22.34
CA CYS A 171 -6.15 1.82 23.75
C CYS A 171 -5.30 0.83 24.59
N GLY A 172 -4.02 1.12 24.68
CA GLY A 172 -3.03 0.36 25.45
C GLY A 172 -1.78 1.19 25.76
N GLN A 173 -1.54 2.25 24.99
CA GLN A 173 -0.55 3.27 25.33
C GLN A 173 -1.22 4.38 26.15
N LYS A 174 -1.58 4.08 27.41
CA LYS A 174 -1.70 5.17 28.38
C LYS A 174 -0.29 5.71 28.58
N GLU A 175 -0.09 6.97 28.21
CA GLU A 175 1.10 7.73 28.57
C GLU A 175 1.34 7.59 30.08
N GLU A 176 2.36 6.85 30.48
CA GLU A 176 3.05 7.08 31.76
C GLU A 176 3.75 8.43 31.62
N THR A 177 3.01 9.51 31.85
CA THR A 177 3.60 10.81 32.13
C THR A 177 3.90 10.82 33.64
N GLU A 178 5.18 10.64 33.97
CA GLU A 178 5.75 10.92 35.30
C GLU A 178 5.95 12.43 35.49
#